data_AF-A0A2H5EYZ7-F1
#
_entry.id   AF-A0A2H5EYZ7-F1
#
_cell.length_a   1.000
_cell.length_b   1.000
_cell.length_c   1.000
_cell.angle_alpha   90.00
_cell.angle_beta   90.00
_cell.angle_gamma   90.00
#
_symmetry.space_group_name_H-M   'P 1'
#
loop_
_entity.id
_entity.type
_entity.pdbx_description
1 polymer ?
#
loop_
_entity_poly.entity_id
_entity_poly.type
_entity_poly.pdbx_seq_one_letter_code
_entity_poly.pdbx_strand_id
1 'polypeptide(L)'
;MTTVKPAAKITLQFREELAAVKRHLSSDLADDLVLVTDSDFTRAQAQNALRFIEFTKKPDPDADNALINAMKSLRGIVKMADLAAMTGFAGRGYRAAFRAAFRGQLRVLTEGIIGQHSFIKMGDAA
;
A
#
# COMPACT_ATOMS: atom_id res chain seq x y z
N MET A 1 -17.94 -0.21 9.33
CA MET A 1 -17.07 0.62 10.19
C MET A 1 -15.83 -0.19 10.58
N THR A 2 -14.62 0.36 10.41
CA THR A 2 -13.35 -0.32 10.72
C THR A 2 -12.62 0.38 11.85
N THR A 3 -12.10 -0.39 12.81
CA THR A 3 -11.28 0.14 13.90
C THR A 3 -9.91 -0.54 13.90
N VAL A 4 -8.85 0.24 14.14
CA VAL A 4 -7.46 -0.23 14.18
C VAL A 4 -6.95 -0.18 15.60
N LYS A 5 -6.49 -1.32 16.14
CA LYS A 5 -5.95 -1.43 17.50
C LYS A 5 -4.76 -2.38 17.53
N PRO A 6 -3.70 -2.09 18.30
CA PRO A 6 -2.62 -3.07 18.51
C PRO A 6 -3.17 -4.35 19.14
N ALA A 7 -2.75 -5.51 18.64
CA ALA A 7 -3.13 -6.84 19.10
C ALA A 7 -2.84 -7.02 20.59
N ALA A 8 -1.72 -6.47 21.08
CA ALA A 8 -1.35 -6.49 22.49
C ALA A 8 -2.36 -5.78 23.42
N LYS A 9 -3.21 -4.90 22.88
CA LYS A 9 -4.27 -4.20 23.63
C LYS A 9 -5.63 -4.90 23.54
N ILE A 10 -5.73 -6.01 22.81
CA ILE A 10 -6.96 -6.79 22.67
C ILE A 10 -7.07 -7.74 23.87
N THR A 11 -7.76 -7.27 24.91
CA THR A 11 -8.12 -8.08 26.08
C THR A 11 -9.53 -8.67 25.93
N LEU A 12 -9.91 -9.59 26.83
CA LEU A 12 -11.27 -10.14 26.85
C LEU A 12 -12.32 -9.01 27.05
N GLN A 13 -12.08 -8.11 28.00
CA GLN A 13 -12.91 -6.94 28.27
C GLN A 13 -13.07 -6.04 27.03
N PHE A 14 -11.99 -5.82 26.28
CA PHE A 14 -12.05 -5.03 25.04
C PHE A 14 -12.94 -5.69 23.97
N ARG A 15 -12.94 -7.03 23.89
CA ARG A 15 -13.84 -7.75 22.98
C ARG A 15 -15.30 -7.67 23.42
N GLU A 16 -15.56 -7.66 24.71
CA GLU A 16 -16.91 -7.47 25.27
C GLU A 16 -17.45 -6.06 24.99
N GLU A 17 -16.61 -5.03 25.14
CA GLU A 17 -16.93 -3.65 24.76
C GLU A 17 -17.26 -3.55 23.27
N LEU A 18 -16.44 -4.14 22.40
CA LEU A 18 -16.71 -4.21 20.96
C LEU A 18 -18.02 -4.94 20.63
N ALA A 19 -18.32 -6.03 21.34
CA ALA A 19 -19.59 -6.74 21.16
C ALA A 19 -20.78 -5.89 21.60
N ALA A 20 -20.65 -5.11 22.67
CA ALA A 20 -21.67 -4.16 23.09
C ALA A 20 -21.87 -3.05 22.04
N VAL A 21 -20.80 -2.50 21.47
CA VAL A 21 -20.88 -1.53 20.36
C VAL A 21 -21.58 -2.13 19.14
N LYS A 22 -21.23 -3.38 18.76
CA LYS A 22 -21.88 -4.07 17.64
C LYS A 22 -23.38 -4.25 17.84
N ARG A 23 -23.83 -4.56 19.07
CA ARG A 23 -25.27 -4.70 19.38
C ARG A 23 -26.07 -3.41 19.26
N HIS A 24 -25.43 -2.26 19.48
CA HIS A 24 -26.09 -0.95 19.41
C HIS A 24 -25.82 -0.23 18.08
N LEU A 25 -25.17 -0.88 17.14
CA LEU A 25 -24.94 -0.33 15.81
C LEU A 25 -26.25 -0.40 15.03
N SER A 26 -26.78 0.76 14.63
CA SER A 26 -27.90 0.81 13.70
C SER A 26 -27.45 0.33 12.32
N SER A 27 -28.32 -0.39 11.61
CA SER A 27 -28.10 -0.79 10.21
C SER A 27 -27.90 0.42 9.29
N ASP A 28 -28.43 1.59 9.67
CA ASP A 28 -28.26 2.82 8.91
C ASP A 28 -26.85 3.42 9.04
N LEU A 29 -26.07 2.99 10.03
CA LEU A 29 -24.74 3.52 10.32
C LEU A 29 -23.62 2.67 9.70
N ALA A 30 -23.70 1.34 9.79
CA ALA A 30 -22.81 0.44 9.05
C ALA A 30 -23.35 -0.99 9.00
N ASP A 31 -22.98 -1.70 7.94
CA ASP A 31 -23.33 -3.12 7.75
C ASP A 31 -22.56 -4.07 8.68
N ASP A 32 -21.29 -3.73 9.02
CA ASP A 32 -20.48 -4.53 9.95
C ASP A 32 -19.39 -3.71 10.67
N LEU A 33 -18.91 -4.28 11.77
CA LEU A 33 -17.80 -3.79 12.58
C LEU A 33 -16.60 -4.73 12.43
N VAL A 34 -15.55 -4.26 11.77
CA VAL A 34 -14.31 -5.03 11.54
C VAL A 34 -13.19 -4.47 12.42
N LEU A 35 -12.60 -5.34 13.24
CA LEU A 35 -11.38 -5.05 14.01
C LEU A 35 -10.16 -5.47 13.19
N VAL A 36 -9.26 -4.53 12.95
CA VAL A 36 -7.97 -4.79 12.29
C VAL A 36 -6.85 -4.53 13.30
N THR A 37 -5.93 -5.47 13.40
CA THR A 37 -4.78 -5.47 14.31
C THR A 37 -3.45 -5.53 13.54
N ASP A 38 -2.34 -5.28 14.22
CA ASP A 38 -1.00 -5.47 13.64
C ASP A 38 -0.70 -6.93 13.29
N SER A 39 -1.37 -7.89 13.92
CA SER A 39 -1.32 -9.32 13.56
C SER A 39 -1.92 -9.62 12.19
N ASP A 40 -2.82 -8.76 11.69
CA ASP A 40 -3.47 -8.93 10.39
C ASP A 40 -2.58 -8.47 9.23
N PHE A 41 -1.38 -7.95 9.52
CA PHE A 41 -0.38 -7.59 8.54
C PHE A 41 0.71 -8.65 8.45
N THR A 42 0.95 -9.14 7.24
CA THR A 42 2.12 -9.98 6.96
C THR A 42 3.41 -9.19 7.18
N ARG A 43 4.49 -9.89 7.54
CA ARG A 43 5.84 -9.29 7.65
C ARG A 43 6.24 -8.51 6.39
N ALA A 44 5.85 -9.01 5.21
CA ALA A 44 6.11 -8.36 3.94
C ALA A 44 5.35 -7.03 3.80
N GLN A 45 4.06 -6.99 4.16
CA GLN A 45 3.27 -5.76 4.16
C GLN A 45 3.86 -4.71 5.11
N ALA A 46 4.26 -5.10 6.32
CA ALA A 46 4.91 -4.21 7.27
C ALA A 46 6.23 -3.64 6.72
N GLN A 47 7.07 -4.49 6.12
CA GLN A 47 8.32 -4.03 5.49
C GLN A 47 8.09 -3.11 4.30
N ASN A 48 7.10 -3.41 3.45
CA ASN A 48 6.73 -2.57 2.32
C ASN A 48 6.25 -1.19 2.82
N ALA A 49 5.43 -1.15 3.88
CA ALA A 49 4.95 0.10 4.48
C ALA A 49 6.09 0.93 5.08
N LEU A 50 7.04 0.30 5.79
CA LEU A 50 8.22 0.99 6.31
C LEU A 50 9.07 1.60 5.17
N ARG A 51 9.30 0.84 4.09
CA ARG A 51 10.00 1.34 2.90
C ARG A 51 9.26 2.51 2.25
N PHE A 52 7.94 2.44 2.15
CA PHE A 52 7.13 3.55 1.64
C PHE A 52 7.31 4.82 2.47
N ILE A 53 7.25 4.70 3.80
CA ILE A 53 7.47 5.84 4.71
C ILE A 53 8.88 6.40 4.49
N GLU A 54 9.90 5.56 4.41
CA GLU A 54 11.28 5.99 4.15
C GLU A 54 11.41 6.75 2.82
N PHE A 55 10.82 6.24 1.74
CA PHE A 55 10.87 6.87 0.42
C PHE A 55 10.03 8.14 0.32
N THR A 56 9.04 8.32 1.20
CA THR A 56 8.20 9.51 1.25
C THR A 56 8.87 10.67 1.99
N LYS A 57 9.83 10.40 2.90
CA LYS A 57 10.58 11.44 3.63
C LYS A 57 11.36 12.39 2.72
N LYS A 58 11.73 11.93 1.52
CA LYS A 58 12.46 12.73 0.52
C LYS A 58 11.69 12.67 -0.80
N PRO A 59 10.64 13.50 -0.95
CA PRO A 59 9.91 13.60 -2.21
C PRO A 59 10.86 14.09 -3.30
N ASP A 60 10.64 13.60 -4.52
CA ASP A 60 11.52 13.83 -5.67
C ASP A 60 10.68 14.16 -6.89
N PRO A 61 10.25 15.43 -7.04
CA PRO A 61 9.32 15.83 -8.08
C PRO A 61 9.82 15.53 -9.49
N ASP A 62 11.13 15.64 -9.73
CA ASP A 62 11.72 15.36 -11.05
C ASP A 62 11.56 13.88 -11.42
N ALA A 63 11.91 12.98 -10.48
CA ALA A 63 11.75 11.55 -10.69
C ALA A 63 10.28 11.13 -10.76
N ASP A 64 9.41 11.77 -9.97
CA ASP A 64 7.96 11.52 -10.00
C ASP A 64 7.35 11.96 -11.35
N ASN A 65 7.73 13.12 -11.88
CA ASN A 65 7.28 13.59 -13.19
C ASN A 65 7.80 12.73 -14.34
N ALA A 66 9.07 12.30 -14.28
CA ALA A 66 9.64 11.38 -15.25
C ALA A 66 8.92 10.02 -15.23
N LEU A 67 8.57 9.53 -14.04
CA LEU A 67 7.77 8.32 -13.89
C LEU A 67 6.38 8.48 -14.52
N ILE A 68 5.68 9.58 -14.28
CA ILE A 68 4.36 9.83 -14.90
C ILE A 68 4.45 9.73 -16.43
N ASN A 69 5.52 10.27 -17.02
CA ASN A 69 5.74 10.16 -18.47
C ASN A 69 6.05 8.73 -18.89
N ALA A 70 6.90 8.00 -18.15
CA ALA A 70 7.20 6.59 -18.43
C ALA A 70 5.95 5.69 -18.33
N MET A 71 5.05 5.99 -17.39
CA MET A 71 3.80 5.26 -17.21
C MET A 71 2.85 5.40 -18.40
N LYS A 72 2.86 6.52 -19.14
CA LYS A 72 2.06 6.69 -20.37
C LYS A 72 2.49 5.71 -21.48
N SER A 73 3.75 5.30 -21.49
CA SER A 73 4.30 4.35 -22.44
C SER A 73 4.18 2.89 -21.98
N LEU A 74 3.69 2.67 -20.75
CA LEU A 74 3.61 1.35 -20.15
C LEU A 74 2.49 0.52 -20.81
N ARG A 75 2.84 -0.63 -21.37
CA ARG A 75 1.90 -1.60 -21.94
C ARG A 75 2.08 -2.96 -21.30
N GLY A 76 1.00 -3.51 -20.77
CA GLY A 76 0.99 -4.84 -20.15
C GLY A 76 1.71 -4.90 -18.80
N ILE A 77 2.32 -6.05 -18.53
CA ILE A 77 3.01 -6.35 -17.28
C ILE A 77 4.52 -6.17 -17.50
N VAL A 78 5.17 -5.38 -16.64
CA VAL A 78 6.63 -5.17 -16.68
C VAL A 78 7.25 -5.35 -15.29
N LYS A 79 8.58 -5.37 -15.20
CA LYS A 79 9.26 -5.34 -13.90
C LYS A 79 9.38 -3.91 -13.39
N MET A 80 9.38 -3.76 -12.07
CA MET A 80 9.61 -2.48 -11.39
C MET A 80 10.93 -1.82 -11.83
N ALA A 81 11.99 -2.62 -12.01
CA ALA A 81 13.30 -2.14 -12.49
C ALA A 81 13.23 -1.55 -13.91
N ASP A 82 12.47 -2.16 -14.81
CA ASP A 82 12.38 -1.73 -16.20
C ASP A 82 11.65 -0.38 -16.27
N LEU A 83 10.54 -0.23 -15.55
CA LEU A 83 9.85 1.06 -15.42
C LEU A 83 10.74 2.12 -14.79
N ALA A 84 11.49 1.78 -13.73
CA ALA A 84 12.43 2.69 -13.10
C ALA A 84 13.54 3.14 -14.06
N ALA A 85 14.07 2.22 -14.88
CA ALA A 85 15.09 2.53 -15.89
C ALA A 85 14.56 3.48 -16.98
N MET A 86 13.30 3.34 -17.40
CA MET A 86 12.65 4.25 -18.36
C MET A 86 12.60 5.71 -17.90
N THR A 87 12.69 5.97 -16.59
CA THR A 87 12.71 7.34 -16.06
C THR A 87 14.05 8.05 -16.32
N GLY A 88 15.15 7.31 -16.48
CA GLY A 88 16.51 7.88 -16.51
C GLY A 88 17.07 8.29 -15.14
N PHE A 89 16.31 8.10 -14.05
CA PHE A 89 16.67 8.52 -12.70
C PHE A 89 17.20 7.38 -11.80
N ALA A 90 17.52 6.21 -12.37
CA ALA A 90 18.07 5.04 -11.68
C ALA A 90 17.34 4.73 -10.35
N GLY A 91 18.07 4.74 -9.21
CA GLY A 91 17.50 4.48 -7.89
C GLY A 91 16.45 5.49 -7.43
N ARG A 92 16.49 6.73 -7.92
CA ARG A 92 15.43 7.75 -7.67
C ARG A 92 14.14 7.38 -8.41
N GLY A 93 14.27 6.89 -9.64
CA GLY A 93 13.15 6.36 -10.44
C GLY A 93 12.49 5.14 -9.77
N TYR A 94 13.28 4.24 -9.19
CA TYR A 94 12.74 3.12 -8.42
C TYR A 94 11.92 3.58 -7.20
N ARG A 95 12.42 4.57 -6.45
CA ARG A 95 11.69 5.13 -5.30
C ARG A 95 10.38 5.80 -5.73
N ALA A 96 10.39 6.52 -6.85
CA ALA A 96 9.18 7.09 -7.45
C ALA A 96 8.18 5.98 -7.80
N ALA A 97 8.61 4.94 -8.51
CA ALA A 97 7.76 3.81 -8.90
C ALA A 97 7.17 3.08 -7.69
N PHE A 98 7.97 2.89 -6.64
CA PHE A 98 7.51 2.31 -5.38
C PHE A 98 6.44 3.15 -4.69
N ARG A 99 6.59 4.48 -4.66
CA ARG A 99 5.55 5.39 -4.15
C ARG A 99 4.29 5.34 -5.00
N ALA A 100 4.42 5.31 -6.32
CA ALA A 100 3.28 5.21 -7.24
C ALA A 100 2.50 3.89 -7.05
N ALA A 101 3.18 2.78 -6.80
CA ALA A 101 2.55 1.51 -6.44
C ALA A 101 1.75 1.60 -5.13
N PHE A 102 2.33 2.22 -4.10
CA PHE A 102 1.62 2.44 -2.83
C PHE A 102 0.44 3.40 -2.93
N ARG A 103 0.47 4.34 -3.87
CA ARG A 103 -0.62 5.29 -4.17
C ARG A 103 -1.70 4.68 -5.08
N GLY A 104 -1.57 3.42 -5.49
CA GLY A 104 -2.53 2.75 -6.38
C GLY A 104 -2.40 3.11 -7.86
N GLN A 105 -1.42 3.94 -8.24
CA GLN A 105 -1.18 4.31 -9.63
C GLN A 105 -0.55 3.16 -10.44
N LEU A 106 0.16 2.27 -9.75
CA LEU A 106 0.66 1.01 -10.28
C LEU A 106 0.11 -0.14 -9.43
N ARG A 107 -0.26 -1.24 -10.08
CA ARG A 107 -0.68 -2.46 -9.38
C ARG A 107 0.46 -3.45 -9.37
N VAL A 108 0.92 -3.84 -8.18
CA VAL A 108 1.92 -4.90 -7.99
C VAL A 108 1.22 -6.26 -8.08
N LEU A 109 1.78 -7.15 -8.88
CA LEU A 109 1.27 -8.51 -9.11
C LEU A 109 2.08 -9.57 -8.36
N THR A 110 3.30 -9.23 -7.93
CA THR A 110 4.15 -10.12 -7.12
C THR A 110 3.71 -10.11 -5.67
N GLU A 111 3.54 -11.28 -5.09
CA GLU A 111 3.27 -11.44 -3.66
C GLU A 111 4.51 -11.17 -2.80
N GLY A 112 4.28 -10.72 -1.57
CA GLY A 112 5.35 -10.50 -0.58
C GLY A 112 6.05 -9.15 -0.71
N ILE A 113 7.38 -9.16 -0.62
CA ILE A 113 8.20 -7.93 -0.54
C ILE A 113 8.32 -7.30 -1.93
N ILE A 114 7.99 -6.02 -2.03
CA ILE A 114 8.15 -5.27 -3.29
C ILE A 114 9.64 -4.98 -3.50
N GLY A 115 10.14 -5.39 -4.65
CA GLY A 115 11.54 -5.26 -5.06
C GLY A 115 11.67 -4.91 -6.54
N GLN A 116 12.92 -4.85 -7.02
CA GLN A 116 13.25 -4.52 -8.41
C GLN A 116 12.66 -5.52 -9.43
N HIS A 117 12.54 -6.78 -9.04
CA HIS A 117 12.01 -7.84 -9.90
C HIS A 117 10.51 -8.06 -9.74
N SER A 118 9.82 -7.25 -8.92
CA SER A 118 8.38 -7.34 -8.78
C SER A 118 7.70 -6.95 -10.09
N PHE A 119 6.72 -7.75 -10.50
CA PHE A 119 5.89 -7.48 -11.66
C PHE A 119 4.83 -6.45 -11.31
N ILE A 120 4.66 -5.48 -12.19
CA ILE A 120 3.72 -4.38 -12.07
C ILE A 120 2.96 -4.21 -13.36
N LYS A 121 1.73 -3.70 -13.25
CA LYS A 121 0.95 -3.17 -14.36
C LYS A 121 0.41 -1.79 -14.00
N MET A 122 -0.16 -1.07 -14.97
CA MET A 122 -0.92 0.14 -14.67
C MET A 122 -2.01 -0.16 -13.64
N GLY A 123 -2.16 0.73 -12.66
CA GLY A 123 -3.31 0.71 -11.77
C GLY A 123 -4.59 0.84 -12.59
N ASP A 124 -5.63 0.14 -12.16
CA ASP A 124 -6.95 0.31 -12.72
C ASP A 124 -7.37 1.74 -12.30
N ALA A 125 -7.39 2.69 -13.24
CA ALA A 125 -7.61 4.11 -12.97
C ALA A 125 -8.87 4.29 -12.10
N ALA A 126 -8.72 4.98 -10.97
CA ALA A 126 -9.86 5.49 -10.21
C ALA A 126 -10.42 6.74 -10.89
#